data_AF-A0A6G7ZB75-F1
#
_entry.id   AF-A0A6G7ZB75-F1
#
_cell.length_a   1.000
_cell.length_b   1.000
_cell.length_c   1.000
_cell.angle_alpha   90.00
_cell.angle_beta   90.00
_cell.angle_gamma   90.00
#
_symmetry.space_group_name_H-M   'P 1'
#
loop_
_entity.id
_entity.type
_entity.pdbx_description
1 polymer ?
#
loop_
_entity_poly.entity_id
_entity_poly.type
_entity_poly.pdbx_seq_one_letter_code
_entity_poly.pdbx_strand_id
1 'polypeptide(L)'
;MKEKNLGLPIPEALRETVEFVDGQEVTVTLTDTGLLYQLDSLAKKVTVPLIPVIVASVLAMVAMAIVFMPYHQIPLVGMKSIASVVIITGVITGVVNFTYFFTKNKNNQMGHLSSQIFWRNYPVVLISFTLLLVVSLLFGFWIIGELFSGATFDVYTSSLMGGIVIGVVNYLMIHTALSITPTVMIRSLITIILGGVGVAMITNRDQQWWLYNFSFLGTPEATRSWQFNLTLILSAFLMIALIDYVFVLLYEVLGKSKNLLILKLLLIATAICLGGVGFFPYNDSVFYQNMHNRVAGYLVYLFIILIIAIKWLLPSVSKEFLRLSYILGGVLVIVCILFLGVHYFSLTAFELMAFVIAFSWLLLLMQYLINIINTHGKTFKVTIHTTKD
;
A
#
# COMPACT_ATOMS: atom_id res chain seq x y z
N MET A 1 5.90 -44.38 -25.21
CA MET A 1 7.11 -43.60 -25.53
C MET A 1 7.72 -43.18 -24.21
N LYS A 2 8.91 -43.68 -23.84
CA LYS A 2 9.59 -43.28 -22.60
C LYS A 2 9.95 -41.80 -22.70
N GLU A 3 9.51 -40.98 -21.75
CA GLU A 3 10.00 -39.61 -21.60
C GLU A 3 11.53 -39.66 -21.46
N LYS A 4 12.24 -39.07 -22.42
CA LYS A 4 13.68 -38.86 -22.29
C LYS A 4 13.88 -37.79 -21.21
N ASN A 5 14.49 -38.15 -20.09
CA ASN A 5 14.98 -37.18 -19.12
C ASN A 5 16.04 -36.29 -19.81
N LEU A 6 15.64 -35.11 -20.28
CA LEU A 6 16.56 -34.09 -20.76
C LEU A 6 17.21 -33.43 -19.54
N GLY A 7 18.45 -33.83 -19.23
CA GLY A 7 19.30 -33.12 -18.28
C GLY A 7 19.94 -31.92 -18.97
N LEU A 8 19.76 -30.72 -18.41
CA LEU A 8 20.47 -29.51 -18.83
C LEU A 8 21.56 -29.19 -17.80
N PRO A 9 22.82 -28.99 -18.21
CA PRO A 9 23.90 -28.68 -17.29
C PRO A 9 23.70 -27.28 -16.68
N ILE A 10 23.72 -27.20 -15.35
CA ILE A 10 23.70 -25.92 -14.62
C ILE A 10 25.13 -25.34 -14.63
N PRO A 11 25.36 -24.11 -15.13
CA PRO A 11 26.66 -23.45 -15.11
C PRO A 11 27.26 -23.36 -13.70
N GLU A 12 28.57 -23.56 -13.57
CA GLU A 12 29.27 -23.51 -12.26
C GLU A 12 29.07 -22.18 -11.51
N ALA A 13 29.03 -21.04 -12.22
CA ALA A 13 28.78 -19.72 -11.64
C ALA A 13 27.44 -19.64 -10.85
N LEU A 14 26.44 -20.45 -11.23
CA LEU A 14 25.16 -20.51 -10.52
C LEU A 14 25.21 -21.41 -9.28
N ARG A 15 26.06 -22.45 -9.24
CA ARG A 15 26.25 -23.31 -8.06
C ARG A 15 26.93 -22.57 -6.91
N GLU A 16 27.77 -21.60 -7.20
CA GLU A 16 28.41 -20.77 -6.18
C GLU A 16 27.47 -19.72 -5.56
N THR A 17 26.42 -19.34 -6.29
CA THR A 17 25.50 -18.27 -5.89
C THR A 17 24.19 -18.81 -5.28
N VAL A 18 23.85 -20.07 -5.57
CA VAL A 18 22.56 -20.70 -5.23
C VAL A 18 22.77 -22.15 -4.81
N GLU A 19 22.21 -22.52 -3.66
CA GLU A 19 22.17 -23.90 -3.17
C GLU A 19 20.96 -24.62 -3.80
N PHE A 20 21.22 -25.69 -4.58
CA PHE A 20 20.18 -26.47 -5.25
C PHE A 20 19.91 -27.75 -4.45
N VAL A 21 18.65 -27.98 -4.06
CA VAL A 21 18.24 -29.20 -3.34
C VAL A 21 17.65 -30.21 -4.32
N ASP A 22 18.03 -31.47 -4.19
CA ASP A 22 17.48 -32.57 -4.99
C ASP A 22 15.97 -32.70 -4.77
N GLY A 23 15.19 -32.77 -5.85
CA GLY A 23 13.73 -32.81 -5.80
C GLY A 23 13.02 -31.45 -5.70
N GLN A 24 13.77 -30.33 -5.76
CA GLN A 24 13.18 -28.99 -5.78
C GLN A 24 12.42 -28.74 -7.10
N GLU A 25 11.15 -28.34 -7.01
CA GLU A 25 10.38 -27.87 -8.18
C GLU A 25 10.85 -26.46 -8.57
N VAL A 26 11.25 -26.29 -9.82
CA VAL A 26 11.64 -25.00 -10.39
C VAL A 26 10.81 -24.72 -11.63
N THR A 27 10.37 -23.47 -11.75
CA THR A 27 9.56 -23.02 -12.87
C THR A 27 10.48 -22.59 -14.02
N VAL A 28 10.33 -23.19 -15.19
CA VAL A 28 11.17 -22.87 -16.37
C VAL A 28 10.30 -22.20 -17.42
N THR A 29 10.72 -21.02 -17.88
CA THR A 29 10.03 -20.23 -18.90
C THR A 29 10.76 -20.36 -20.23
N LEU A 30 10.06 -20.83 -21.27
CA LEU A 30 10.60 -20.90 -22.63
C LEU A 30 10.48 -19.53 -23.32
N THR A 31 11.60 -19.01 -23.84
CA THR A 31 11.65 -17.79 -24.68
C THR A 31 12.27 -18.08 -26.04
N ASP A 32 12.05 -17.19 -27.02
CA ASP A 32 12.51 -17.34 -28.41
C ASP A 32 14.05 -17.45 -28.56
N THR A 33 14.81 -17.06 -27.52
CA THR A 33 16.28 -17.08 -27.50
C THR A 33 16.88 -18.10 -26.53
N GLY A 34 16.07 -18.90 -25.83
CA GLY A 34 16.55 -19.91 -24.88
C GLY A 34 15.59 -20.25 -23.73
N LEU A 35 16.06 -21.11 -22.83
CA LEU A 35 15.38 -21.50 -21.59
C LEU A 35 15.76 -20.56 -20.45
N LEU A 36 14.78 -19.89 -19.85
CA LEU A 36 14.95 -19.07 -18.64
C LEU A 36 14.51 -19.87 -17.42
N TYR A 37 15.44 -20.13 -16.51
CA TYR A 37 15.12 -20.71 -15.21
C TYR A 37 14.57 -19.63 -14.29
N GLN A 38 13.32 -19.76 -13.88
CA GLN A 38 12.70 -18.95 -12.86
C GLN A 38 12.66 -19.80 -11.58
N LEU A 39 13.75 -19.74 -10.80
CA LEU A 39 13.70 -20.26 -9.43
C LEU A 39 12.59 -19.51 -8.70
N ASP A 40 11.54 -20.25 -8.32
CA ASP A 40 10.44 -19.69 -7.55
C ASP A 40 11.01 -19.15 -6.23
N SER A 41 11.13 -17.83 -6.19
CA SER A 41 11.34 -17.03 -4.98
C SER A 41 12.55 -17.42 -4.12
N LEU A 42 13.77 -17.20 -4.61
CA LEU A 42 14.74 -16.60 -3.70
C LEU A 42 14.31 -15.13 -3.54
N ALA A 43 13.36 -14.89 -2.64
CA ALA A 43 13.02 -13.52 -2.22
C ALA A 43 14.33 -12.87 -1.82
N LYS A 44 14.86 -11.98 -2.68
CA LYS A 44 16.14 -11.31 -2.48
C LYS A 44 16.08 -10.70 -1.09
N LYS A 45 16.85 -11.25 -0.15
CA LYS A 45 16.80 -10.81 1.25
C LYS A 45 17.24 -9.35 1.24
N VAL A 46 16.28 -8.44 1.44
CA VAL A 46 16.55 -7.00 1.45
C VAL A 46 17.30 -6.71 2.74
N THR A 47 18.61 -6.55 2.62
CA THR A 47 19.46 -6.17 3.75
C THR A 47 19.50 -4.65 3.86
N VAL A 48 19.00 -4.12 4.98
CA VAL A 48 19.06 -2.69 5.27
C VAL A 48 20.49 -2.32 5.70
N PRO A 49 21.15 -1.35 5.05
CA PRO A 49 22.42 -0.85 5.54
C PRO A 49 22.23 -0.14 6.88
N LEU A 50 22.90 -0.63 7.93
CA LEU A 50 22.70 -0.11 9.29
C LEU A 50 23.41 1.21 9.56
N ILE A 51 24.47 1.55 8.82
CA ILE A 51 25.22 2.81 8.99
C ILE A 51 24.31 4.05 8.92
N PRO A 52 23.50 4.28 7.87
CA PRO A 52 22.62 5.45 7.82
C PRO A 52 21.57 5.47 8.93
N VAL A 53 21.13 4.30 9.40
CA VAL A 53 20.19 4.16 10.52
C VAL A 53 20.85 4.63 11.82
N ILE A 54 22.06 4.14 12.11
CA ILE A 54 22.83 4.50 13.30
C ILE A 54 23.19 5.99 13.27
N VAL A 55 23.64 6.50 12.12
CA VAL A 55 23.97 7.93 11.96
C VAL A 55 22.75 8.80 12.23
N ALA A 56 21.58 8.49 11.64
CA ALA A 56 20.36 9.25 11.89
C ALA A 56 19.93 9.22 13.36
N SER A 57 20.03 8.04 13.99
CA SER A 57 19.71 7.83 15.41
C SER A 57 20.62 8.63 16.35
N VAL A 58 21.95 8.56 16.15
CA VAL A 58 22.93 9.28 16.97
C VAL A 58 22.83 10.80 16.76
N LEU A 59 22.68 11.27 15.52
CA LEU A 59 22.51 12.69 15.24
C LEU A 59 21.23 13.25 15.88
N ALA A 60 20.12 12.50 15.81
CA ALA A 60 18.88 12.90 16.46
C ALA A 60 19.01 12.91 17.99
N MET A 61 19.68 11.93 18.58
CA MET A 61 19.94 11.88 20.02
C MET A 61 20.76 13.08 20.48
N VAL A 62 21.85 13.43 19.79
CA VAL A 62 22.67 14.61 20.10
C VAL A 62 21.88 15.90 19.92
N ALA A 63 21.13 16.02 18.82
CA ALA A 63 20.29 17.19 18.55
C ALA A 63 19.22 17.38 19.64
N MET A 64 18.55 16.30 20.06
CA MET A 64 17.57 16.35 21.15
C MET A 64 18.21 16.73 22.48
N ALA A 65 19.39 16.19 22.81
CA ALA A 65 20.09 16.53 24.04
C ALA A 65 20.42 18.03 24.10
N ILE A 66 20.85 18.61 22.97
CA ILE A 66 21.13 20.06 22.86
C ILE A 66 19.84 20.87 22.99
N VAL A 67 18.78 20.51 22.26
CA VAL A 67 17.50 21.23 22.25
C VAL A 67 16.82 21.18 23.62
N PHE A 68 16.94 20.05 24.32
CA PHE A 68 16.30 19.83 25.62
C PHE A 68 17.15 20.22 26.83
N MET A 69 18.44 20.54 26.65
CA MET A 69 19.33 20.97 27.74
C MET A 69 18.75 22.06 28.67
N PRO A 70 17.95 23.05 28.21
CA PRO A 70 17.33 24.03 29.09
C PRO A 70 16.17 23.50 29.96
N TYR A 71 15.66 22.30 29.67
CA TYR A 71 14.47 21.74 30.30
C TYR A 71 14.85 20.64 31.28
N HIS A 72 14.31 20.69 32.50
CA HIS A 72 14.56 19.65 33.51
C HIS A 72 13.76 18.37 33.25
N GLN A 73 12.54 18.52 32.75
CA GLN A 73 11.67 17.42 32.39
C GLN A 73 10.96 17.70 31.06
N ILE A 74 10.97 16.69 30.19
CA ILE A 74 10.38 16.74 28.86
C ILE A 74 9.20 15.78 28.83
N PRO A 75 7.99 16.26 28.46
CA PRO A 75 6.84 15.40 28.32
C PRO A 75 6.99 14.45 27.14
N LEU A 76 6.39 13.26 27.25
CA LEU A 76 6.37 12.26 26.19
C LEU A 76 5.57 12.73 24.97
N VAL A 77 4.42 13.36 25.20
CA VAL A 77 3.49 13.87 24.17
C VAL A 77 3.11 15.33 24.48
N GLY A 78 2.90 16.13 23.42
CA GLY A 78 2.56 17.55 23.52
C GLY A 78 3.34 18.42 22.51
N MET A 79 3.16 19.75 22.57
CA MET A 79 3.81 20.69 21.63
C MET A 79 5.35 20.68 21.73
N LYS A 80 5.89 20.71 22.95
CA LYS A 80 7.33 20.64 23.25
C LYS A 80 7.64 19.31 23.93
N SER A 81 7.66 18.22 23.16
CA SER A 81 7.73 16.85 23.68
C SER A 81 8.72 15.99 22.89
N ILE A 82 8.99 14.79 23.39
CA ILE A 82 9.72 13.76 22.65
C ILE A 82 8.99 13.47 21.33
N ALA A 83 7.66 13.30 21.38
CA ALA A 83 6.85 13.03 20.19
C ALA A 83 7.01 14.10 19.10
N SER A 84 6.95 15.39 19.45
CA SER A 84 7.01 16.45 18.44
C SER A 84 8.35 16.51 17.72
N VAL A 85 9.47 16.35 18.46
CA VAL A 85 10.80 16.32 17.83
C VAL A 85 10.99 15.05 17.01
N VAL A 86 10.57 13.88 17.51
CA VAL A 86 10.65 12.62 16.77
C VAL A 86 9.83 12.66 15.48
N ILE A 87 8.62 13.20 15.51
CA ILE A 87 7.76 13.32 14.32
C ILE A 87 8.47 14.16 13.26
N ILE A 88 8.95 15.36 13.62
CA ILE A 88 9.59 16.27 12.65
C ILE A 88 10.89 15.67 12.12
N THR A 89 11.81 15.29 13.01
CA THR A 89 13.13 14.78 12.61
C THR A 89 13.04 13.40 11.95
N GLY A 90 12.11 12.55 12.39
CA GLY A 90 11.87 11.23 11.83
C GLY A 90 11.29 11.30 10.42
N VAL A 91 10.36 12.23 10.16
CA VAL A 91 9.84 12.46 8.81
C VAL A 91 10.94 13.00 7.89
N ILE A 92 11.71 14.00 8.33
CA ILE A 92 12.80 14.58 7.52
C ILE A 92 13.85 13.50 7.18
N THR A 93 14.39 12.83 8.19
CA THR A 93 15.43 11.80 8.00
C THR A 93 14.89 10.60 7.22
N GLY A 94 13.66 10.18 7.51
CA GLY A 94 12.97 9.10 6.81
C GLY A 94 12.76 9.39 5.33
N VAL A 95 12.31 10.60 4.98
CA VAL A 95 12.17 11.06 3.58
C VAL A 95 13.52 11.06 2.88
N VAL A 96 14.55 11.66 3.49
CA VAL A 96 15.90 11.73 2.91
C VAL A 96 16.44 10.32 2.63
N ASN A 97 16.37 9.43 3.61
CA ASN A 97 16.84 8.05 3.46
C ASN A 97 16.01 7.28 2.44
N PHE A 98 14.68 7.39 2.48
CA PHE A 98 13.81 6.76 1.49
C PHE A 98 14.18 7.20 0.08
N THR A 99 14.27 8.51 -0.16
CA THR A 99 14.67 9.10 -1.45
C THR A 99 16.02 8.56 -1.92
N TYR A 100 17.03 8.59 -1.06
CA TYR A 100 18.38 8.14 -1.39
C TYR A 100 18.39 6.66 -1.77
N PHE A 101 17.78 5.78 -0.96
CA PHE A 101 17.81 4.35 -1.23
C PHE A 101 16.89 3.93 -2.38
N PHE A 102 15.74 4.60 -2.54
CA PHE A 102 14.84 4.36 -3.67
C PHE A 102 15.52 4.72 -5.00
N THR A 103 16.23 5.85 -5.05
CA THR A 103 16.98 6.28 -6.25
C THR A 103 18.27 5.50 -6.47
N LYS A 104 18.95 5.04 -5.42
CA LYS A 104 20.17 4.21 -5.55
C LYS A 104 19.84 2.79 -6.02
N ASN A 105 18.77 2.19 -5.51
CA ASN A 105 18.33 0.85 -5.91
C ASN A 105 17.92 0.78 -7.40
N LYS A 106 17.53 1.93 -7.99
CA LYS A 106 17.25 2.14 -9.42
C LYS A 106 18.36 1.67 -10.35
N ASN A 107 19.63 1.94 -10.01
CA ASN A 107 20.75 1.67 -10.92
C ASN A 107 21.12 0.19 -11.01
N ASN A 108 20.63 -0.65 -10.08
CA ASN A 108 21.08 -2.03 -9.94
C ASN A 108 20.04 -3.09 -10.35
N GLN A 109 18.78 -2.74 -10.61
CA GLN A 109 17.71 -3.76 -10.70
C GLN A 109 16.88 -3.82 -11.98
N MET A 110 16.81 -2.79 -12.85
CA MET A 110 15.93 -2.86 -14.02
C MET A 110 16.49 -2.16 -15.28
N GLY A 111 16.22 -2.75 -16.46
CA GLY A 111 16.66 -2.24 -17.76
C GLY A 111 16.10 -0.85 -18.14
N HIS A 112 16.70 -0.26 -19.18
CA HIS A 112 16.58 1.17 -19.55
C HIS A 112 15.14 1.71 -19.75
N LEU A 113 14.15 0.90 -20.17
CA LEU A 113 12.78 1.38 -20.43
C LEU A 113 11.90 1.56 -19.17
N SER A 114 12.00 0.66 -18.18
CA SER A 114 11.28 0.80 -16.89
C SER A 114 11.80 1.98 -16.05
N SER A 115 13.07 2.35 -16.27
CA SER A 115 13.81 3.40 -15.55
C SER A 115 13.24 4.80 -15.75
N GLN A 116 12.62 5.09 -16.90
CA GLN A 116 12.00 6.39 -17.18
C GLN A 116 10.60 6.54 -16.55
N ILE A 117 9.85 5.46 -16.40
CA ILE A 117 8.49 5.53 -15.85
C ILE A 117 8.50 5.52 -14.31
N PHE A 118 9.51 4.91 -13.71
CA PHE A 118 9.75 4.94 -12.26
C PHE A 118 9.87 6.36 -11.67
N TRP A 119 10.47 7.31 -12.40
CA TRP A 119 10.58 8.71 -11.96
C TRP A 119 9.24 9.44 -11.93
N ARG A 120 8.28 9.05 -12.79
CA ARG A 120 6.93 9.60 -12.73
C ARG A 120 6.17 9.11 -11.49
N ASN A 121 6.46 7.89 -11.02
CA ASN A 121 5.77 7.28 -9.88
C ASN A 121 6.42 7.62 -8.55
N TYR A 122 7.70 7.96 -8.57
CA TYR A 122 8.46 8.34 -7.39
C TYR A 122 7.76 9.40 -6.52
N PRO A 123 7.25 10.54 -7.05
CA PRO A 123 6.58 11.53 -6.21
C PRO A 123 5.34 10.98 -5.50
N VAL A 124 4.51 10.21 -6.19
CA VAL A 124 3.27 9.65 -5.62
C VAL A 124 3.60 8.61 -4.55
N VAL A 125 4.58 7.74 -4.82
CA VAL A 125 5.06 6.73 -3.86
C VAL A 125 5.67 7.41 -2.63
N LEU A 126 6.55 8.40 -2.82
CA LEU A 126 7.17 9.15 -1.74
C LEU A 126 6.11 9.83 -0.88
N ILE A 127 5.17 10.56 -1.49
CA ILE A 127 4.08 11.23 -0.77
C ILE A 127 3.27 10.22 0.04
N SER A 128 2.89 9.09 -0.57
CA SER A 128 2.10 8.05 0.10
C SER A 128 2.80 7.49 1.34
N PHE A 129 4.07 7.11 1.22
CA PHE A 129 4.84 6.55 2.34
C PHE A 129 5.25 7.61 3.37
N THR A 130 5.47 8.85 2.95
CA THR A 130 5.71 9.98 3.87
C THR A 130 4.49 10.25 4.73
N LEU A 131 3.32 10.32 4.11
CA LEU A 131 2.07 10.51 4.83
C LEU A 131 1.76 9.31 5.73
N LEU A 132 2.00 8.09 5.27
CA LEU A 132 1.88 6.88 6.09
C LEU A 132 2.79 6.96 7.33
N LEU A 133 4.03 7.41 7.17
CA LEU A 133 4.96 7.61 8.27
C LEU A 133 4.44 8.65 9.27
N VAL A 134 3.99 9.81 8.78
CA VAL A 134 3.41 10.88 9.63
C VAL A 134 2.24 10.34 10.44
N VAL A 135 1.30 9.65 9.80
CA VAL A 135 0.12 9.09 10.49
C VAL A 135 0.52 8.01 11.48
N SER A 136 1.44 7.12 11.11
CA SER A 136 1.90 6.05 12.00
C SER A 136 2.57 6.62 13.25
N LEU A 137 3.36 7.70 13.12
CA LEU A 137 3.98 8.37 14.25
C LEU A 137 2.95 9.12 15.11
N LEU A 138 2.04 9.89 14.50
CA LEU A 138 0.98 10.59 15.23
C LEU A 138 0.09 9.61 16.00
N PHE A 139 -0.31 8.52 15.35
CA PHE A 139 -1.14 7.49 15.96
C PHE A 139 -0.39 6.72 17.05
N GLY A 140 0.85 6.32 16.79
CA GLY A 140 1.69 5.62 17.76
C GLY A 140 1.95 6.45 19.02
N PHE A 141 2.34 7.72 18.86
CA PHE A 141 2.51 8.61 20.01
C PHE A 141 1.19 8.96 20.68
N TRP A 142 0.07 9.03 19.96
CA TRP A 142 -1.23 9.19 20.60
C TRP A 142 -1.56 8.00 21.52
N ILE A 143 -1.41 6.76 21.04
CA ILE A 143 -1.63 5.57 21.88
C ILE A 143 -0.72 5.59 23.10
N ILE A 144 0.58 5.83 22.89
CA ILE A 144 1.56 5.85 23.98
C ILE A 144 1.21 6.97 24.98
N GLY A 145 0.78 8.14 24.50
CA GLY A 145 0.35 9.24 25.36
C GLY A 145 -0.88 8.91 26.20
N GLU A 146 -1.81 8.12 25.67
CA GLU A 146 -2.98 7.63 26.41
C GLU A 146 -2.57 6.61 27.48
N LEU A 147 -1.66 5.68 27.14
CA LEU A 147 -1.17 4.65 28.05
C LEU A 147 -0.29 5.21 29.18
N PHE A 148 0.48 6.25 28.88
CA PHE A 148 1.44 6.87 29.80
C PHE A 148 1.09 8.34 30.03
N SER A 149 -0.15 8.60 30.43
CA SER A 149 -0.64 9.95 30.67
C SER A 149 0.20 10.70 31.71
N GLY A 150 0.66 11.91 31.34
CA GLY A 150 1.50 12.75 32.20
C GLY A 150 2.98 12.31 32.29
N ALA A 151 3.42 11.32 31.51
CA ALA A 151 4.80 10.87 31.55
C ALA A 151 5.79 11.94 31.07
N THR A 152 6.81 12.17 31.90
CA THR A 152 7.91 13.11 31.66
C THR A 152 9.24 12.45 31.98
N PHE A 153 10.29 12.84 31.26
CA PHE A 153 11.62 12.25 31.37
C PHE A 153 12.70 13.32 31.40
N ASP A 154 13.87 13.00 31.96
CA ASP A 154 15.04 13.87 31.90
C ASP A 154 15.60 13.97 30.47
N VAL A 155 16.54 14.89 30.26
CA VAL A 155 17.17 15.18 28.97
C VAL A 155 17.81 13.94 28.35
N TYR A 156 18.54 13.14 29.11
CA TYR A 156 19.30 12.00 28.60
C TYR A 156 18.36 10.86 28.21
N THR A 157 17.40 10.54 29.09
CA THR A 157 16.38 9.51 28.81
C THR A 157 15.54 9.89 27.59
N SER A 158 15.12 11.15 27.50
CA SER A 158 14.35 11.68 26.37
C SER A 158 15.10 11.58 25.04
N SER A 159 16.39 11.95 25.06
CA SER A 159 17.26 11.90 23.89
C SER A 159 17.52 10.47 23.42
N LEU A 160 17.74 9.54 24.36
CA LEU A 160 17.93 8.12 24.05
C LEU A 160 16.65 7.52 23.44
N MET A 161 15.49 7.77 24.06
CA MET A 161 14.19 7.29 23.54
C MET A 161 13.94 7.81 22.13
N GLY A 162 14.13 9.12 21.92
CA GLY A 162 13.97 9.72 20.60
C GLY A 162 14.95 9.15 19.57
N GLY A 163 16.22 8.98 19.93
CA GLY A 163 17.23 8.34 19.08
C GLY A 163 16.84 6.92 18.66
N ILE A 164 16.33 6.10 19.59
CA ILE A 164 15.85 4.73 19.29
C ILE A 164 14.69 4.77 18.29
N VAL A 165 13.67 5.61 18.52
CA VAL A 165 12.52 5.71 17.60
C VAL A 165 12.96 6.19 16.22
N ILE A 166 13.88 7.16 16.14
CA ILE A 166 14.45 7.63 14.87
C ILE A 166 15.21 6.51 14.15
N GLY A 167 15.94 5.67 14.87
CA GLY A 167 16.58 4.47 14.31
C GLY A 167 15.56 3.52 13.69
N VAL A 168 14.49 3.20 14.43
CA VAL A 168 13.40 2.33 13.92
C VAL A 168 12.74 2.95 12.68
N VAL A 169 12.40 4.23 12.71
CA VAL A 169 11.80 4.95 11.58
C VAL A 169 12.68 4.86 10.34
N ASN A 170 13.98 5.17 10.47
CA ASN A 170 14.90 5.15 9.34
C ASN A 170 15.14 3.73 8.83
N TYR A 171 15.21 2.73 9.71
CA TYR A 171 15.28 1.33 9.29
C TYR A 171 14.07 0.95 8.44
N LEU A 172 12.85 1.27 8.89
CA LEU A 172 11.61 0.96 8.18
C LEU A 172 11.51 1.72 6.84
N MET A 173 11.90 2.98 6.80
CA MET A 173 11.87 3.79 5.58
C MET A 173 12.88 3.29 4.55
N ILE A 174 14.08 2.90 4.96
CA ILE A 174 15.08 2.30 4.06
C ILE A 174 14.62 0.93 3.60
N HIS A 175 14.11 0.09 4.51
CA HIS A 175 13.58 -1.22 4.15
C HIS A 175 12.49 -1.09 3.08
N THR A 176 11.51 -0.21 3.32
CA THR A 176 10.43 0.07 2.39
C THR A 176 10.98 0.54 1.05
N ALA A 177 11.89 1.52 1.03
CA ALA A 177 12.50 2.02 -0.21
C ALA A 177 13.18 0.92 -1.05
N LEU A 178 13.77 -0.08 -0.39
CA LEU A 178 14.45 -1.20 -1.03
C LEU A 178 13.52 -2.38 -1.38
N SER A 179 12.34 -2.48 -0.75
CA SER A 179 11.41 -3.61 -0.87
C SER A 179 10.10 -3.26 -1.58
N ILE A 180 9.96 -2.07 -2.17
CA ILE A 180 8.74 -1.66 -2.87
C ILE A 180 8.44 -2.59 -4.04
N THR A 181 7.31 -3.29 -3.90
CA THR A 181 6.69 -4.14 -4.91
C THR A 181 5.19 -3.89 -4.89
N PRO A 182 4.44 -4.21 -5.97
CA PRO A 182 2.99 -4.12 -5.98
C PRO A 182 2.33 -4.86 -4.80
N THR A 183 2.88 -6.02 -4.41
CA THR A 183 2.39 -6.81 -3.28
C THR A 183 2.54 -6.08 -1.94
N VAL A 184 3.68 -5.42 -1.70
CA VAL A 184 3.91 -4.61 -0.49
C VAL A 184 2.95 -3.41 -0.46
N MET A 185 2.71 -2.78 -1.62
CA MET A 185 1.75 -1.67 -1.72
C MET A 185 0.31 -2.11 -1.44
N ILE A 186 -0.11 -3.28 -1.94
CA ILE A 186 -1.43 -3.87 -1.59
C ILE A 186 -1.54 -4.13 -0.09
N ARG A 187 -0.53 -4.75 0.53
CA ARG A 187 -0.54 -5.01 1.98
C ARG A 187 -0.61 -3.72 2.80
N SER A 188 0.11 -2.70 2.36
CA SER A 188 0.09 -1.37 2.99
C SER A 188 -1.29 -0.73 2.87
N LEU A 189 -1.94 -0.84 1.70
CA LEU A 189 -3.28 -0.33 1.46
C LEU A 189 -4.33 -1.02 2.35
N ILE A 190 -4.27 -2.35 2.45
CA ILE A 190 -5.15 -3.13 3.34
C ILE A 190 -4.98 -2.66 4.79
N THR A 191 -3.73 -2.50 5.23
CA THR A 191 -3.40 -2.07 6.59
C THR A 191 -3.93 -0.67 6.88
N ILE A 192 -3.75 0.27 5.94
CA ILE A 192 -4.23 1.66 6.08
C ILE A 192 -5.75 1.70 6.13
N ILE A 193 -6.44 1.03 5.20
CA ILE A 193 -7.89 1.10 5.13
C ILE A 193 -8.52 0.42 6.35
N LEU A 194 -8.18 -0.85 6.59
CA LEU A 194 -8.82 -1.59 7.68
C LEU A 194 -8.41 -1.04 9.05
N GLY A 195 -7.13 -0.69 9.21
CA GLY A 195 -6.62 -0.10 10.45
C GLY A 195 -7.19 1.29 10.70
N GLY A 196 -7.12 2.18 9.70
CA GLY A 196 -7.54 3.57 9.83
C GLY A 196 -9.05 3.73 9.99
N VAL A 197 -9.86 3.04 9.19
CA VAL A 197 -11.32 3.01 9.35
C VAL A 197 -11.70 2.33 10.66
N GLY A 198 -11.07 1.21 11.00
CA GLY A 198 -11.34 0.49 12.26
C GLY A 198 -11.05 1.33 13.50
N VAL A 199 -9.93 2.08 13.50
CA VAL A 199 -9.61 3.05 14.55
C VAL A 199 -10.69 4.12 14.63
N ALA A 200 -11.08 4.73 13.50
CA ALA A 200 -12.11 5.77 13.48
C ALA A 200 -13.46 5.26 14.04
N MET A 201 -13.83 4.02 13.74
CA MET A 201 -15.05 3.39 14.27
C MET A 201 -14.99 3.19 15.79
N ILE A 202 -13.83 2.76 16.31
CA ILE A 202 -13.62 2.51 17.74
C ILE A 202 -13.61 3.83 18.52
N THR A 203 -12.90 4.84 18.04
CA THR A 203 -12.79 6.15 18.71
C THR A 203 -14.09 6.95 18.71
N ASN A 204 -15.03 6.62 17.82
CA ASN A 204 -16.33 7.28 17.72
C ASN A 204 -17.48 6.50 18.37
N ARG A 205 -17.19 5.43 19.13
CA ARG A 205 -18.23 4.55 19.67
C ARG A 205 -19.32 5.30 20.43
N ASP A 206 -18.95 6.31 21.22
CA ASP A 206 -19.89 7.07 22.05
C ASP A 206 -20.79 8.01 21.24
N GLN A 207 -20.42 8.35 20.00
CA GLN A 207 -21.21 9.19 19.09
C GLN A 207 -22.29 8.40 18.35
N GLN A 208 -22.40 7.09 18.59
CA GLN A 208 -23.36 6.19 17.95
C GLN A 208 -23.41 6.35 16.42
N TRP A 209 -22.24 6.55 15.80
CA TRP A 209 -22.09 6.87 14.37
C TRP A 209 -22.90 5.95 13.45
N TRP A 210 -23.04 4.68 13.84
CA TRP A 210 -23.77 3.67 13.08
C TRP A 210 -25.27 3.96 12.92
N LEU A 211 -25.86 4.82 13.75
CA LEU A 211 -27.24 5.28 13.63
C LEU A 211 -27.42 6.34 12.55
N TYR A 212 -26.35 7.05 12.17
CA TYR A 212 -26.39 8.11 11.18
C TYR A 212 -26.02 7.58 9.78
N ASN A 213 -24.74 7.30 9.58
CA ASN A 213 -24.16 6.77 8.35
C ASN A 213 -22.69 6.40 8.60
N PHE A 214 -22.08 5.66 7.69
CA PHE A 214 -20.66 5.29 7.78
C PHE A 214 -19.76 6.49 7.50
N SER A 215 -20.18 7.39 6.61
CA SER A 215 -19.51 8.66 6.31
C SER A 215 -19.46 9.65 7.49
N PHE A 216 -20.26 9.43 8.54
CA PHE A 216 -20.28 10.20 9.79
C PHE A 216 -18.90 10.29 10.41
N LEU A 217 -18.13 9.21 10.30
CA LEU A 217 -16.76 9.13 10.82
C LEU A 217 -15.83 10.22 10.27
N GLY A 218 -16.19 10.84 9.14
CA GLY A 218 -15.49 11.95 8.54
C GLY A 218 -16.06 13.34 8.85
N THR A 219 -17.21 13.47 9.48
CA THR A 219 -17.90 14.76 9.64
C THR A 219 -17.35 15.57 10.82
N PRO A 220 -17.57 16.89 10.89
CA PRO A 220 -17.12 17.72 12.02
C PRO A 220 -17.64 17.26 13.39
N GLU A 221 -18.76 16.54 13.43
CA GLU A 221 -19.41 16.04 14.65
C GLU A 221 -18.73 14.78 15.20
N ALA A 222 -17.92 14.09 14.39
CA ALA A 222 -17.18 12.91 14.84
C ALA A 222 -15.98 13.27 15.71
N THR A 223 -15.78 12.46 16.75
CA THR A 223 -14.57 12.43 17.57
C THR A 223 -13.36 12.08 16.70
N ARG A 224 -12.55 13.11 16.40
CA ARG A 224 -11.33 13.00 15.59
C ARG A 224 -11.59 12.53 14.15
N SER A 225 -12.55 13.18 13.51
CA SER A 225 -12.94 12.93 12.12
C SER A 225 -11.81 12.91 11.09
N TRP A 226 -10.71 13.61 11.37
CA TRP A 226 -9.52 13.60 10.54
C TRP A 226 -8.95 12.19 10.30
N GLN A 227 -9.13 11.24 11.23
CA GLN A 227 -8.61 9.88 11.11
C GLN A 227 -9.24 9.14 9.92
N PHE A 228 -10.56 9.18 9.82
CA PHE A 228 -11.31 8.55 8.72
C PHE A 228 -10.99 9.22 7.38
N ASN A 229 -11.09 10.55 7.33
CA ASN A 229 -10.84 11.34 6.13
C ASN A 229 -9.42 11.13 5.59
N LEU A 230 -8.43 11.21 6.47
CA LEU A 230 -7.04 11.00 6.10
C LEU A 230 -6.82 9.56 5.62
N THR A 231 -7.44 8.57 6.25
CA THR A 231 -7.37 7.17 5.79
C THR A 231 -7.82 7.03 4.33
N LEU A 232 -8.94 7.64 3.94
CA LEU A 232 -9.41 7.59 2.55
C LEU A 232 -8.48 8.31 1.58
N ILE A 233 -7.96 9.48 1.96
CA ILE A 233 -7.01 10.26 1.15
C ILE A 233 -5.68 9.51 0.96
N LEU A 234 -5.13 8.92 2.02
CA LEU A 234 -3.88 8.13 1.94
C LEU A 234 -4.05 6.89 1.08
N SER A 235 -5.20 6.24 1.21
CA SER A 235 -5.54 5.08 0.41
C SER A 235 -5.67 5.41 -1.07
N ALA A 236 -6.22 6.58 -1.40
CA ALA A 236 -6.27 7.09 -2.76
C ALA A 236 -4.88 7.33 -3.35
N PHE A 237 -3.98 8.01 -2.62
CA PHE A 237 -2.60 8.24 -3.09
C PHE A 237 -1.85 6.92 -3.32
N LEU A 238 -1.95 5.99 -2.36
CA LEU A 238 -1.30 4.69 -2.48
C LEU A 238 -1.90 3.85 -3.60
N MET A 239 -3.21 3.91 -3.81
CA MET A 239 -3.91 3.27 -4.93
C MET A 239 -3.44 3.83 -6.28
N ILE A 240 -3.34 5.16 -6.43
CA ILE A 240 -2.83 5.78 -7.66
C ILE A 240 -1.41 5.32 -7.94
N ALA A 241 -0.55 5.29 -6.92
CA ALA A 241 0.82 4.79 -7.06
C ALA A 241 0.86 3.31 -7.46
N LEU A 242 0.03 2.47 -6.84
CA LEU A 242 -0.09 1.04 -7.16
C LEU A 242 -0.59 0.83 -8.59
N ILE A 243 -1.63 1.55 -9.01
CA ILE A 243 -2.17 1.48 -10.37
C ILE A 243 -1.09 1.87 -11.38
N ASP A 244 -0.37 2.99 -11.18
CA ASP A 244 0.66 3.36 -12.14
C ASP A 244 1.76 2.30 -12.21
N TYR A 245 2.24 1.81 -11.06
CA TYR A 245 3.24 0.74 -10.99
C TYR A 245 2.78 -0.51 -11.74
N VAL A 246 1.59 -1.04 -11.41
CA VAL A 246 1.05 -2.27 -12.03
C VAL A 246 0.91 -2.09 -13.53
N PHE A 247 0.38 -0.96 -14.00
CA PHE A 247 0.19 -0.75 -15.43
C PHE A 247 1.49 -0.56 -16.21
N VAL A 248 2.55 -0.05 -15.57
CA VAL A 248 3.88 -0.01 -16.20
C VAL A 248 4.36 -1.42 -16.51
N LEU A 249 4.32 -2.32 -15.53
CA LEU A 249 4.70 -3.71 -15.72
C LEU A 249 3.77 -4.43 -16.69
N LEU A 250 2.46 -4.17 -16.58
CA LEU A 250 1.46 -4.78 -17.44
C LEU A 250 1.65 -4.39 -18.91
N TYR A 251 2.06 -3.15 -19.21
CA TYR A 251 2.37 -2.72 -20.57
C TYR A 251 3.64 -3.33 -21.14
N GLU A 252 4.63 -3.67 -20.32
CA GLU A 252 5.81 -4.41 -20.76
C GLU A 252 5.44 -5.84 -21.15
N VAL A 253 4.49 -6.44 -20.43
CA VAL A 253 4.07 -7.84 -20.59
C VAL A 253 3.03 -8.03 -21.72
N LEU A 254 1.97 -7.23 -21.73
CA LEU A 254 0.83 -7.37 -22.66
C LEU A 254 0.90 -6.42 -23.86
N GLY A 255 1.86 -5.49 -23.85
CA GLY A 255 1.88 -4.37 -24.78
C GLY A 255 0.87 -3.27 -24.43
N LYS A 256 1.05 -2.09 -25.02
CA LYS A 256 0.12 -0.96 -24.85
C LYS A 256 -1.13 -1.19 -25.69
N SER A 257 -2.31 -1.05 -25.07
CA SER A 257 -3.60 -1.08 -25.77
C SER A 257 -4.53 0.02 -25.27
N LYS A 258 -5.49 0.44 -26.10
CA LYS A 258 -6.50 1.43 -25.71
C LYS A 258 -7.35 0.94 -24.53
N ASN A 259 -7.65 -0.35 -24.50
CA ASN A 259 -8.47 -0.99 -23.48
C ASN A 259 -7.78 -0.95 -22.11
N LEU A 260 -6.49 -1.27 -22.05
CA LEU A 260 -5.69 -1.14 -20.83
C LEU A 260 -5.54 0.31 -20.38
N LEU A 261 -5.41 1.26 -21.32
CA LEU A 261 -5.39 2.68 -20.97
C LEU A 261 -6.71 3.13 -20.33
N ILE A 262 -7.85 2.72 -20.91
CA ILE A 262 -9.18 3.02 -20.34
C ILE A 262 -9.33 2.40 -18.96
N LEU A 263 -8.91 1.14 -18.77
CA LEU A 263 -8.92 0.48 -17.46
C LEU A 263 -8.10 1.26 -16.43
N LYS A 264 -6.88 1.67 -16.80
CA LYS A 264 -6.02 2.49 -15.94
C LYS A 264 -6.70 3.80 -15.53
N LEU A 265 -7.29 4.51 -16.49
CA LEU A 265 -7.94 5.79 -16.24
C LEU A 265 -9.18 5.65 -15.35
N LEU A 266 -10.00 4.62 -15.56
CA LEU A 266 -11.15 4.34 -14.70
C LEU A 266 -10.71 4.03 -13.27
N LEU A 267 -9.66 3.22 -13.09
CA LEU A 267 -9.11 2.91 -11.76
C LEU A 267 -8.54 4.15 -11.06
N ILE A 268 -7.84 5.02 -11.80
CA ILE A 268 -7.34 6.30 -11.26
C ILE A 268 -8.53 7.19 -10.86
N ALA A 269 -9.58 7.27 -11.69
CA ALA A 269 -10.78 8.02 -11.34
C ALA A 269 -11.47 7.48 -10.08
N THR A 270 -11.54 6.15 -9.90
CA THR A 270 -12.03 5.51 -8.67
C THR A 270 -11.19 5.91 -7.46
N ALA A 271 -9.85 5.88 -7.59
CA ALA A 271 -8.96 6.29 -6.51
C ALA A 271 -9.12 7.78 -6.14
N ILE A 272 -9.26 8.66 -7.16
CA ILE A 272 -9.53 10.08 -6.94
C ILE A 272 -10.87 10.26 -6.22
N CYS A 273 -11.92 9.53 -6.63
CA CYS A 273 -13.21 9.60 -5.95
C CYS A 273 -13.10 9.12 -4.49
N LEU A 274 -12.38 8.02 -4.23
CA LEU A 274 -12.13 7.55 -2.85
C LEU A 274 -11.48 8.64 -1.99
N GLY A 275 -10.43 9.29 -2.51
CA GLY A 275 -9.76 10.39 -1.81
C GLY A 275 -10.67 11.62 -1.66
N GLY A 276 -11.50 11.89 -2.66
CA GLY A 276 -12.47 12.98 -2.63
C GLY A 276 -13.57 12.80 -1.58
N VAL A 277 -13.99 11.57 -1.28
CA VAL A 277 -14.91 11.30 -0.14
C VAL A 277 -14.28 11.76 1.18
N GLY A 278 -12.99 11.49 1.39
CA GLY A 278 -12.26 11.96 2.57
C GLY A 278 -11.93 13.46 2.55
N PHE A 279 -11.72 14.03 1.37
CA PHE A 279 -11.37 15.46 1.21
C PHE A 279 -12.59 16.37 1.36
N PHE A 280 -13.78 15.90 0.97
CA PHE A 280 -15.05 16.59 1.14
C PHE A 280 -15.88 15.89 2.21
N PRO A 281 -15.54 16.00 3.51
CA PRO A 281 -16.40 15.46 4.55
C PRO A 281 -17.77 16.12 4.53
N TYR A 282 -18.80 15.33 4.80
CA TYR A 282 -20.16 15.86 4.92
C TYR A 282 -20.23 16.83 6.11
N ASN A 283 -20.79 18.02 5.90
CA ASN A 283 -20.94 19.06 6.93
C ASN A 283 -22.14 19.98 6.58
N ASP A 284 -22.37 21.05 7.35
CA ASP A 284 -23.49 21.97 7.14
C ASP A 284 -23.39 22.83 5.86
N SER A 285 -22.22 22.90 5.21
CA SER A 285 -22.05 23.65 3.98
C SER A 285 -22.65 22.90 2.79
N VAL A 286 -23.60 23.56 2.11
CA VAL A 286 -24.22 23.08 0.86
C VAL A 286 -23.18 22.66 -0.18
N PHE A 287 -22.03 23.34 -0.24
CA PHE A 287 -20.95 22.97 -1.14
C PHE A 287 -20.36 21.59 -0.79
N TYR A 288 -19.98 21.37 0.46
CA TYR A 288 -19.40 20.11 0.92
C TYR A 288 -20.39 18.95 0.84
N GLN A 289 -21.65 19.15 1.21
CA GLN A 289 -22.70 18.13 1.05
C GLN A 289 -22.83 17.69 -0.41
N ASN A 290 -22.91 18.65 -1.34
CA ASN A 290 -23.01 18.36 -2.76
C ASN A 290 -21.77 17.66 -3.31
N MET A 291 -20.57 18.09 -2.91
CA MET A 291 -19.33 17.47 -3.36
C MET A 291 -19.19 16.06 -2.81
N HIS A 292 -19.47 15.84 -1.52
CA HIS A 292 -19.45 14.53 -0.89
C HIS A 292 -20.39 13.55 -1.62
N ASN A 293 -21.66 13.93 -1.77
CA ASN A 293 -22.67 13.08 -2.40
C ASN A 293 -22.34 12.76 -3.87
N ARG A 294 -21.82 13.73 -4.63
CA ARG A 294 -21.41 13.51 -6.02
C ARG A 294 -20.23 12.56 -6.10
N VAL A 295 -19.19 12.79 -5.30
CA VAL A 295 -17.98 11.98 -5.33
C VAL A 295 -18.25 10.56 -4.84
N ALA A 296 -19.03 10.40 -3.77
CA ALA A 296 -19.49 9.09 -3.29
C ALA A 296 -20.36 8.36 -4.34
N GLY A 297 -21.28 9.07 -5.00
CA GLY A 297 -22.09 8.52 -6.08
C GLY A 297 -21.25 8.07 -7.28
N TYR A 298 -20.33 8.92 -7.76
CA TYR A 298 -19.40 8.58 -8.84
C TYR A 298 -18.52 7.39 -8.49
N LEU A 299 -18.10 7.26 -7.23
CA LEU A 299 -17.33 6.10 -6.77
C LEU A 299 -18.11 4.79 -7.02
N VAL A 300 -19.38 4.73 -6.63
CA VAL A 300 -20.25 3.56 -6.85
C VAL A 300 -20.46 3.30 -8.34
N TYR A 301 -20.78 4.33 -9.13
CA TYR A 301 -20.96 4.18 -10.58
C TYR A 301 -19.70 3.68 -11.28
N LEU A 302 -18.53 4.20 -10.92
CA LEU A 302 -17.25 3.75 -11.47
C LEU A 302 -16.97 2.29 -11.15
N PHE A 303 -17.28 1.82 -9.95
CA PHE A 303 -17.13 0.40 -9.61
C PHE A 303 -18.04 -0.50 -10.45
N ILE A 304 -19.31 -0.13 -10.61
CA ILE A 304 -20.25 -0.89 -11.46
C ILE A 304 -19.76 -0.92 -12.91
N ILE A 305 -19.36 0.24 -13.45
CA ILE A 305 -18.80 0.35 -14.81
C ILE A 305 -17.56 -0.51 -14.96
N LEU A 306 -16.62 -0.44 -14.02
CA LEU A 306 -15.39 -1.23 -14.03
C LEU A 306 -15.66 -2.74 -14.00
N ILE A 307 -16.54 -3.20 -13.11
CA ILE A 307 -16.90 -4.61 -12.97
C ILE A 307 -17.52 -5.13 -14.27
N ILE A 308 -18.48 -4.40 -14.84
CA ILE A 308 -19.13 -4.78 -16.10
C ILE A 308 -18.10 -4.77 -17.24
N ALA A 309 -17.31 -3.70 -17.32
CA ALA A 309 -16.41 -3.44 -18.43
C ALA A 309 -15.18 -4.38 -18.47
N ILE A 310 -14.85 -5.05 -17.37
CA ILE A 310 -13.57 -5.79 -17.23
C ILE A 310 -13.35 -6.84 -18.32
N LYS A 311 -14.41 -7.50 -18.78
CA LYS A 311 -14.37 -8.51 -19.85
C LYS A 311 -13.82 -7.95 -21.17
N TRP A 312 -14.09 -6.67 -21.46
CA TRP A 312 -13.60 -6.02 -22.68
C TRP A 312 -12.31 -5.24 -22.46
N LEU A 313 -12.09 -4.76 -21.23
CA LEU A 313 -10.95 -3.91 -20.91
C LEU A 313 -9.64 -4.68 -20.72
N LEU A 314 -9.70 -5.92 -20.23
CA LEU A 314 -8.52 -6.74 -19.95
C LEU A 314 -8.47 -7.93 -20.94
N PRO A 315 -7.38 -8.12 -21.70
CA PRO A 315 -7.27 -9.27 -22.61
C PRO A 315 -7.13 -10.58 -21.79
N SER A 316 -7.83 -11.63 -22.21
CA SER A 316 -7.71 -12.99 -21.68
C SER A 316 -8.03 -13.15 -20.17
N VAL A 317 -9.13 -12.55 -19.70
CA VAL A 317 -9.60 -12.74 -18.32
C VAL A 317 -10.08 -14.18 -18.07
N SER A 318 -9.62 -14.80 -16.99
CA SER A 318 -10.07 -16.12 -16.57
C SER A 318 -11.57 -16.13 -16.28
N LYS A 319 -12.24 -17.25 -16.61
CA LYS A 319 -13.68 -17.42 -16.37
C LYS A 319 -14.02 -17.35 -14.88
N GLU A 320 -13.11 -17.82 -14.02
CA GLU A 320 -13.28 -17.81 -12.57
C GLU A 320 -13.28 -16.37 -12.03
N PHE A 321 -12.30 -15.56 -12.43
CA PHE A 321 -12.24 -14.16 -12.03
C PHE A 321 -13.45 -13.35 -12.54
N LEU A 322 -13.88 -13.60 -13.78
CA LEU A 322 -15.09 -12.96 -14.33
C LEU A 322 -16.35 -13.33 -13.54
N ARG A 323 -16.51 -14.61 -13.20
CA ARG A 323 -17.65 -15.08 -12.41
C ARG A 323 -17.68 -14.41 -11.04
N LEU A 324 -16.54 -14.39 -10.34
CA LEU A 324 -16.43 -13.73 -9.04
C LEU A 324 -16.72 -12.22 -9.13
N SER A 325 -16.20 -11.56 -10.16
CA SER A 325 -16.43 -10.13 -10.41
C SER A 325 -17.92 -9.82 -10.60
N TYR A 326 -18.62 -10.60 -11.43
CA TYR A 326 -20.05 -10.39 -11.66
C TYR A 326 -20.93 -10.77 -10.47
N ILE A 327 -20.53 -11.75 -9.66
CA ILE A 327 -21.21 -12.02 -8.38
C ILE A 327 -21.09 -10.81 -7.46
N LEU A 328 -19.87 -10.30 -7.22
CA LEU A 328 -19.66 -9.14 -6.36
C LEU A 328 -20.36 -7.89 -6.90
N GLY A 329 -20.33 -7.66 -8.22
CA GLY A 329 -21.08 -6.59 -8.86
C GLY A 329 -22.59 -6.74 -8.73
N GLY A 330 -23.12 -7.96 -8.89
CA GLY A 330 -24.53 -8.26 -8.71
C GLY A 330 -24.98 -8.00 -7.27
N VAL A 331 -24.19 -8.43 -6.27
CA VAL A 331 -24.45 -8.13 -4.86
C VAL A 331 -24.42 -6.62 -4.61
N LEU A 332 -23.46 -5.89 -5.18
CA LEU A 332 -23.39 -4.43 -5.06
C LEU A 332 -24.65 -3.76 -5.64
N VAL A 333 -25.12 -4.19 -6.81
CA VAL A 333 -26.36 -3.68 -7.42
C VAL A 333 -27.58 -4.02 -6.57
N ILE A 334 -27.67 -5.23 -6.01
CA ILE A 334 -28.75 -5.62 -5.09
C ILE A 334 -28.75 -4.72 -3.86
N VAL A 335 -27.57 -4.46 -3.26
CA VAL A 335 -27.42 -3.54 -2.13
C VAL A 335 -27.91 -2.13 -2.49
N CYS A 336 -27.58 -1.63 -3.69
CA CYS A 336 -28.10 -0.36 -4.20
C CYS A 336 -29.62 -0.35 -4.33
N ILE A 337 -30.23 -1.41 -4.90
CA ILE A 337 -31.69 -1.49 -5.08
C ILE A 337 -32.41 -1.56 -3.73
N LEU A 338 -31.90 -2.37 -2.81
CA LEU A 338 -32.48 -2.51 -1.47
C LEU A 338 -32.42 -1.21 -0.67
N PHE A 339 -31.40 -0.38 -0.90
CA PHE A 339 -31.29 0.93 -0.27
C PHE A 339 -32.14 2.01 -0.97
N LEU A 340 -31.90 2.25 -2.27
CA LEU A 340 -32.49 3.37 -3.01
C LEU A 340 -33.94 3.12 -3.45
N GLY A 341 -34.30 1.88 -3.75
CA GLY A 341 -35.62 1.52 -4.30
C GLY A 341 -36.58 0.97 -3.26
N VAL A 342 -36.13 0.01 -2.45
CA VAL A 342 -36.98 -0.69 -1.46
C VAL A 342 -36.90 -0.06 -0.07
N HIS A 343 -35.91 0.80 0.20
CA HIS A 343 -35.67 1.41 1.52
C HIS A 343 -35.53 0.40 2.67
N TYR A 344 -34.98 -0.78 2.38
CA TYR A 344 -34.78 -1.85 3.35
C TYR A 344 -33.54 -1.61 4.23
N PHE A 345 -32.43 -1.18 3.62
CA PHE A 345 -31.19 -0.90 4.35
C PHE A 345 -31.16 0.53 4.90
N SER A 346 -30.55 0.72 6.07
CA SER A 346 -30.13 2.04 6.51
C SER A 346 -28.98 2.55 5.64
N LEU A 347 -28.77 3.87 5.63
CA LEU A 347 -27.65 4.48 4.90
C LEU A 347 -26.29 3.92 5.39
N THR A 348 -26.13 3.73 6.70
CA THR A 348 -24.93 3.08 7.28
C THR A 348 -24.69 1.70 6.70
N ALA A 349 -25.72 0.84 6.67
CA ALA A 349 -25.59 -0.53 6.17
C ALA A 349 -25.22 -0.54 4.68
N PHE A 350 -25.88 0.32 3.89
CA PHE A 350 -25.56 0.52 2.49
C PHE A 350 -24.10 0.93 2.27
N GLU A 351 -23.66 2.00 2.93
CA GLU A 351 -22.30 2.54 2.75
C GLU A 351 -21.23 1.54 3.19
N LEU A 352 -21.41 0.86 4.33
CA LEU A 352 -20.45 -0.13 4.83
C LEU A 352 -20.35 -1.35 3.91
N MET A 353 -21.49 -1.90 3.48
CA MET A 353 -21.51 -3.05 2.56
C MET A 353 -20.92 -2.69 1.19
N ALA A 354 -21.33 -1.54 0.62
CA ALA A 354 -20.80 -1.06 -0.65
C ALA A 354 -19.28 -0.85 -0.57
N PHE A 355 -18.79 -0.23 0.52
CA PHE A 355 -17.36 -0.04 0.77
C PHE A 355 -16.60 -1.36 0.81
N VAL A 356 -17.05 -2.34 1.62
CA VAL A 356 -16.39 -3.64 1.76
C VAL A 356 -16.39 -4.42 0.44
N ILE A 357 -17.53 -4.49 -0.26
CA ILE A 357 -17.65 -5.23 -1.53
C ILE A 357 -16.75 -4.61 -2.59
N ALA A 358 -16.87 -3.30 -2.79
CA ALA A 358 -16.13 -2.58 -3.81
C ALA A 358 -14.62 -2.64 -3.57
N PHE A 359 -14.20 -2.44 -2.32
CA PHE A 359 -12.80 -2.50 -1.96
C PHE A 359 -12.22 -3.92 -2.06
N SER A 360 -12.98 -4.93 -1.65
CA SER A 360 -12.58 -6.34 -1.82
C SER A 360 -12.40 -6.69 -3.30
N TRP A 361 -13.32 -6.26 -4.17
CA TRP A 361 -13.20 -6.46 -5.61
C TRP A 361 -11.98 -5.73 -6.19
N LEU A 362 -11.70 -4.50 -5.74
CA LEU A 362 -10.53 -3.73 -6.18
C LEU A 362 -9.21 -4.46 -5.84
N LEU A 363 -9.09 -4.97 -4.61
CA LEU A 363 -7.93 -5.75 -4.19
C LEU A 363 -7.75 -7.02 -5.02
N LEU A 364 -8.85 -7.75 -5.26
CA LEU A 364 -8.86 -8.95 -6.10
C LEU A 364 -8.40 -8.62 -7.53
N LEU A 365 -8.88 -7.51 -8.11
CA LEU A 365 -8.44 -7.07 -9.42
C LEU A 365 -6.95 -6.75 -9.43
N MET A 366 -6.44 -5.98 -8.46
CA MET A 366 -5.00 -5.66 -8.39
C MET A 366 -4.15 -6.94 -8.29
N GLN A 367 -4.57 -7.89 -7.45
CA GLN A 367 -3.89 -9.16 -7.31
C GLN A 367 -3.94 -10.00 -8.59
N TYR A 368 -5.06 -10.00 -9.30
CA TYR A 368 -5.20 -10.67 -10.59
C TYR A 368 -4.27 -10.08 -11.66
N LEU A 369 -4.15 -8.74 -11.73
CA LEU A 369 -3.23 -8.06 -12.65
C LEU A 369 -1.76 -8.39 -12.34
N ILE A 370 -1.39 -8.42 -11.06
CA ILE A 370 -0.04 -8.85 -10.63
C ILE A 370 0.22 -10.30 -11.00
N ASN A 371 -0.78 -11.17 -10.85
CA ASN A 371 -0.64 -12.57 -11.24
C ASN A 371 -0.35 -12.70 -12.74
N ILE A 372 -1.08 -11.96 -13.60
CA ILE A 372 -0.79 -11.92 -15.04
C ILE A 372 0.67 -11.54 -15.29
N ILE A 373 1.16 -10.48 -14.65
CA ILE A 373 2.55 -10.01 -14.77
C ILE A 373 3.54 -11.13 -14.41
N ASN A 374 3.29 -11.86 -13.32
CA ASN A 374 4.18 -12.91 -12.84
C ASN A 374 4.13 -14.18 -13.70
N THR A 375 2.98 -14.48 -14.31
CA THR A 375 2.76 -15.72 -15.08
C THR A 375 2.95 -15.59 -16.58
N HIS A 376 3.32 -14.41 -17.09
CA HIS A 376 3.43 -14.19 -18.53
C HIS A 376 4.73 -14.76 -19.11
N GLY A 377 4.64 -16.04 -19.45
CA GLY A 377 5.67 -16.89 -20.03
C GLY A 377 5.18 -18.32 -19.89
N LYS A 378 5.35 -19.18 -20.91
CA LYS A 378 4.98 -20.60 -20.78
C LYS A 378 5.87 -21.23 -19.70
N THR A 379 5.32 -21.34 -18.50
CA THR A 379 5.97 -21.87 -17.32
C THR A 379 5.74 -23.37 -17.26
N PHE A 380 6.82 -24.14 -17.32
CA PHE A 380 6.79 -25.57 -17.07
C PHE A 380 7.35 -25.82 -15.68
N LYS A 381 6.65 -26.60 -14.87
CA LYS A 381 7.21 -27.12 -13.62
C LYS A 381 8.20 -28.22 -13.98
N VAL A 382 9.46 -28.05 -13.57
CA VAL A 382 10.51 -29.05 -13.78
C VAL A 382 11.08 -29.43 -12.42
N THR A 383 11.15 -30.73 -12.14
CA THR A 383 11.80 -31.25 -10.93
C THR A 383 13.31 -31.33 -11.15
N ILE A 384 14.09 -30.71 -10.28
CA ILE A 384 15.55 -30.82 -10.35
C ILE A 384 15.97 -32.18 -9.82
N HIS A 385 16.69 -32.93 -10.64
CA HIS A 385 17.43 -34.12 -10.21
C HIS A 385 18.93 -33.81 -10.27
N THR A 386 19.58 -33.86 -9.11
CA THR A 386 21.03 -33.74 -8.99
C THR A 386 21.67 -35.10 -9.24
N THR A 387 22.33 -35.25 -10.37
CA THR A 387 23.22 -36.39 -10.63
C THR A 387 24.63 -35.99 -10.20
N LYS A 388 25.19 -36.66 -9.18
CA LYS A 388 26.63 -36.63 -8.92
C LYS A 388 27.30 -37.49 -9.98
N ASP A 389 28.09 -36.85 -10.85
CA ASP A 389 29.18 -37.55 -11.54
C ASP A 389 30.40 -37.65 -10.62
#